data_AF-A0A6P8VQA5-F1
#
_entry.id   AF-A0A6P8VQA5-F1
#
_cell.length_a   1.000
_cell.length_b   1.000
_cell.length_c   1.000
_cell.angle_alpha   90.00
_cell.angle_beta   90.00
_cell.angle_gamma   90.00
#
_symmetry.space_group_name_H-M   'P 1'
#
loop_
_entity.id
_entity.type
_entity.pdbx_description
1 polymer ?
#
loop_
_entity_poly.entity_id
_entity_poly.type
_entity_poly.pdbx_seq_one_letter_code
_entity_poly.pdbx_strand_id
1 'polypeptide(L)'
;MDFMTDRDVQKYLEEGYVVLDGLLTPQECDELRQRMGDMVEEMDVPQHCRTTFSTNHDEQLKTQGNADYFITSGDKIRFFFEKGVFDDKGDFIVPKQRSLNKVGHALHAYEPLYKKVTHSPKVQGLAKKLGLISPVILQSMFIFKQPGIGGEVTPHQDATFLYTEPLGRVMGLWIALEDATENNGCLWFIPRSHNSGISRRMVRTPKGTYPMTDFTGREQTYNEQKFLVAPVKKESFAARPSEQRIFWPS
;
A
#
# COMPACT_ATOMS: atom_id res chain seq x y z
N MET A 1 23.54 -13.00 -5.54
CA MET A 1 23.96 -12.56 -4.20
C MET A 1 22.76 -12.65 -3.29
N ASP A 2 22.96 -13.10 -2.06
CA ASP A 2 21.91 -13.16 -1.06
C ASP A 2 21.69 -11.73 -0.52
N PHE A 3 20.54 -11.12 -0.80
CA PHE A 3 20.25 -9.71 -0.48
C PHE A 3 19.96 -9.46 1.01
N MET A 4 19.81 -10.53 1.78
CA MET A 4 19.40 -10.50 3.17
C MET A 4 20.26 -11.49 3.92
N THR A 5 20.82 -11.09 5.05
CA THR A 5 21.62 -11.94 5.94
C THR A 5 20.73 -12.64 6.96
N ASP A 6 21.27 -13.61 7.68
CA ASP A 6 20.51 -14.27 8.77
C ASP A 6 20.20 -13.29 9.90
N ARG A 7 21.07 -12.28 10.10
CA ARG A 7 20.82 -11.17 11.05
C ARG A 7 19.61 -10.34 10.63
N ASP A 8 19.44 -10.09 9.34
CA ASP A 8 18.29 -9.35 8.81
C ASP A 8 16.98 -10.13 8.98
N VAL A 9 17.03 -11.45 8.81
CA VAL A 9 15.89 -12.34 9.11
C VAL A 9 15.54 -12.29 10.59
N GLN A 10 16.53 -12.37 11.49
CA GLN A 10 16.26 -12.24 12.93
C GLN A 10 15.65 -10.88 13.28
N LYS A 11 16.17 -9.79 12.70
CA LYS A 11 15.59 -8.46 12.88
C LYS A 11 14.14 -8.40 12.41
N TYR A 12 13.81 -8.98 11.26
CA TYR A 12 12.42 -9.06 10.77
C TYR A 12 11.52 -9.80 11.77
N LEU A 13 11.97 -10.93 12.31
CA LEU A 13 11.19 -11.74 13.25
C LEU A 13 10.99 -11.04 14.61
N GLU A 14 12.04 -10.43 15.14
CA GLU A 14 12.04 -9.78 16.46
C GLU A 14 11.34 -8.42 16.42
N GLU A 15 11.72 -7.56 15.47
CA GLU A 15 11.26 -6.16 15.41
C GLU A 15 9.98 -6.00 14.59
N GLY A 16 9.58 -7.00 13.82
CA GLY A 16 8.38 -6.96 12.99
C GLY A 16 8.56 -6.17 11.70
N TYR A 17 9.79 -5.80 11.34
CA TYR A 17 10.11 -5.25 10.03
C TYR A 17 11.62 -5.29 9.79
N VAL A 18 12.01 -5.23 8.52
CA VAL A 18 13.40 -5.00 8.12
C VAL A 18 13.43 -4.02 6.95
N VAL A 19 14.44 -3.16 6.93
CA VAL A 19 14.69 -2.16 5.89
C VAL A 19 16.09 -2.41 5.34
N LEU A 20 16.20 -2.56 4.02
CA LEU A 20 17.42 -2.91 3.32
C LEU A 20 17.50 -2.17 1.98
N ASP A 21 18.72 -1.99 1.48
CA ASP A 21 18.99 -1.29 0.22
C ASP A 21 19.17 -2.27 -0.95
N GLY A 22 19.08 -1.77 -2.18
CA GLY A 22 19.54 -2.49 -3.38
C GLY A 22 18.61 -3.57 -3.91
N LEU A 23 17.32 -3.59 -3.54
CA LEU A 23 16.38 -4.55 -4.14
C LEU A 23 16.22 -4.29 -5.63
N LEU A 24 16.08 -3.03 -6.00
CA LEU A 24 16.09 -2.59 -7.39
C LEU A 24 17.39 -1.85 -7.69
N THR A 25 17.63 -1.60 -8.97
CA THR A 25 18.62 -0.62 -9.43
C THR A 25 17.95 0.73 -9.62
N PRO A 26 18.72 1.84 -9.66
CA PRO A 26 18.15 3.16 -9.95
C PRO A 26 17.40 3.21 -11.28
N GLN A 27 17.91 2.50 -12.29
CA GLN A 27 17.29 2.38 -13.60
C GLN A 27 15.95 1.63 -13.54
N GLU A 28 15.87 0.49 -12.85
CA GLU A 28 14.61 -0.25 -12.67
C GLU A 28 13.55 0.63 -11.98
N CYS A 29 13.94 1.43 -10.99
CA CYS A 29 13.04 2.39 -10.36
C CYS A 29 12.56 3.47 -11.34
N ASP A 30 13.44 4.03 -12.18
CA ASP A 30 13.06 5.04 -13.16
C ASP A 30 12.14 4.47 -14.25
N GLU A 31 12.40 3.25 -14.73
CA GLU A 31 11.54 2.55 -15.69
C GLU A 31 10.14 2.31 -15.14
N LEU A 32 10.01 1.85 -13.89
CA LEU A 32 8.72 1.67 -13.22
C LEU A 32 7.97 3.01 -13.08
N ARG A 33 8.68 4.08 -12.70
CA ARG A 33 8.08 5.41 -12.55
C ARG A 33 7.64 6.01 -13.87
N GLN A 34 8.47 5.90 -14.90
CA GLN A 34 8.14 6.36 -16.25
C GLN A 34 6.89 5.63 -16.75
N ARG A 35 6.85 4.29 -16.60
CA ARG A 35 5.68 3.52 -17.01
C ARG A 35 4.41 3.92 -16.27
N MET A 36 4.49 4.19 -14.96
CA MET A 36 3.35 4.74 -14.22
C MET A 36 2.92 6.10 -14.80
N GLY A 37 3.87 6.97 -15.13
CA GLY A 37 3.60 8.25 -15.80
C GLY A 37 2.83 8.07 -17.11
N ASP A 38 3.26 7.14 -17.96
CA ASP A 38 2.59 6.82 -19.22
C ASP A 38 1.16 6.31 -18.99
N MET A 39 0.98 5.37 -18.04
CA MET A 39 -0.34 4.85 -17.67
C MET A 39 -1.29 5.92 -17.15
N VAL A 40 -0.75 6.90 -16.40
CA VAL A 40 -1.50 8.03 -15.88
C VAL A 40 -1.88 9.00 -17.00
N GLU A 41 -1.03 9.17 -18.01
CA GLU A 41 -1.35 9.97 -19.19
C GLU A 41 -2.44 9.32 -20.04
N GLU A 42 -2.36 8.00 -20.21
CA GLU A 42 -3.31 7.16 -20.96
C GLU A 42 -4.61 6.90 -20.18
N MET A 43 -4.70 7.28 -18.91
CA MET A 43 -5.85 6.92 -18.08
C MET A 43 -7.14 7.55 -18.63
N ASP A 44 -8.17 6.72 -18.75
CA ASP A 44 -9.55 7.16 -18.92
C ASP A 44 -10.38 6.61 -17.76
N VAL A 45 -10.56 7.45 -16.74
CA VAL A 45 -11.43 7.12 -15.60
C VAL A 45 -12.79 7.77 -15.84
N PRO A 46 -13.88 6.99 -15.95
CA PRO A 46 -15.22 7.53 -16.08
C PRO A 46 -15.54 8.50 -14.96
N GLN A 47 -16.27 9.58 -15.26
CA GLN A 47 -16.60 10.64 -14.29
C GLN A 47 -17.26 10.10 -13.01
N HIS A 48 -18.13 9.08 -13.11
CA HIS A 48 -18.76 8.44 -11.95
C HIS A 48 -17.78 7.63 -11.07
N CYS A 49 -16.56 7.36 -11.56
CA CYS A 49 -15.45 6.74 -10.83
C CYS A 49 -14.43 7.76 -10.32
N ARG A 50 -14.49 9.02 -10.78
CA ARG A 50 -13.65 10.14 -10.31
C ARG A 50 -14.14 10.64 -8.96
N THR A 51 -13.92 9.82 -7.94
CA THR A 51 -14.39 10.07 -6.58
C THR A 51 -13.23 9.87 -5.60
N THR A 52 -13.28 10.57 -4.48
CA THR A 52 -12.16 10.63 -3.52
C THR A 52 -12.04 9.32 -2.73
N PHE A 53 -10.84 8.76 -2.60
CA PHE A 53 -10.62 7.61 -1.71
C PHE A 53 -10.56 8.10 -0.26
N SER A 54 -11.27 7.42 0.65
CA SER A 54 -11.24 7.72 2.08
C SER A 54 -11.28 6.46 2.92
N THR A 55 -10.48 6.43 3.97
CA THR A 55 -10.52 5.40 5.03
C THR A 55 -11.52 5.73 6.13
N ASN A 56 -12.18 6.90 6.08
CA ASN A 56 -13.20 7.34 7.04
C ASN A 56 -14.58 6.79 6.68
N HIS A 57 -15.24 6.16 7.65
CA HIS A 57 -16.55 5.51 7.52
C HIS A 57 -17.66 6.45 7.05
N ASP A 58 -17.70 7.70 7.55
CA ASP A 58 -18.80 8.63 7.29
C ASP A 58 -18.76 9.22 5.86
N GLU A 59 -17.57 9.26 5.25
CA GLU A 59 -17.40 9.73 3.87
C GLU A 59 -17.66 8.62 2.83
N GLN A 60 -17.43 7.36 3.19
CA GLN A 60 -17.72 6.20 2.33
C GLN A 60 -19.24 6.05 2.06
N LEU A 61 -20.10 6.52 2.97
CA LEU A 61 -21.56 6.45 2.86
C LEU A 61 -22.15 7.29 1.72
N LYS A 62 -21.41 8.27 1.19
CA LYS A 62 -21.97 9.28 0.25
C LYS A 62 -21.81 8.96 -1.25
N THR A 63 -21.08 7.91 -1.66
CA THR A 63 -20.84 7.64 -3.09
C THR A 63 -20.94 6.17 -3.48
N GLN A 64 -22.12 5.76 -3.93
CA GLN A 64 -22.42 4.39 -4.39
C GLN A 64 -21.45 3.89 -5.48
N GLY A 65 -21.11 4.73 -6.47
CA GLY A 65 -20.18 4.37 -7.56
C GLY A 65 -18.73 4.15 -7.12
N ASN A 66 -18.29 4.79 -6.03
CA ASN A 66 -16.94 4.66 -5.49
C ASN A 66 -16.71 3.28 -4.85
N ALA A 67 -17.69 2.82 -4.07
CA ALA A 67 -17.64 1.54 -3.38
C ALA A 67 -17.53 0.36 -4.36
N ASP A 68 -18.31 0.36 -5.45
CA ASP A 68 -18.25 -0.67 -6.50
C ASP A 68 -16.90 -0.66 -7.24
N TYR A 69 -16.43 0.54 -7.61
CA TYR A 69 -15.13 0.71 -8.28
C TYR A 69 -13.97 0.27 -7.40
N PHE A 70 -14.07 0.41 -6.09
CA PHE A 70 -13.08 -0.14 -5.15
C PHE A 70 -13.23 -1.66 -4.98
N ILE A 71 -14.41 -2.18 -4.65
CA ILE A 71 -14.60 -3.60 -4.28
C ILE A 71 -14.31 -4.58 -5.41
N THR A 72 -14.52 -4.15 -6.66
CA THR A 72 -14.27 -4.95 -7.87
C THR A 72 -12.90 -4.68 -8.50
N SER A 73 -11.98 -4.01 -7.80
CA SER A 73 -10.66 -3.64 -8.33
C SER A 73 -9.55 -4.67 -8.09
N GLY A 74 -9.83 -5.73 -7.31
CA GLY A 74 -8.82 -6.72 -6.89
C GLY A 74 -8.08 -7.39 -8.05
N ASP A 75 -8.73 -7.52 -9.20
CA ASP A 75 -8.19 -8.11 -10.43
C ASP A 75 -8.03 -7.08 -11.56
N LYS A 76 -7.89 -5.79 -11.23
CA LYS A 76 -7.79 -4.69 -12.21
C LYS A 76 -6.66 -3.74 -11.88
N ILE A 77 -6.32 -2.91 -12.87
CA ILE A 77 -5.52 -1.70 -12.68
C ILE A 77 -6.51 -0.53 -12.72
N ARG A 78 -6.68 0.13 -11.58
CA ARG A 78 -7.62 1.21 -11.33
C ARG A 78 -6.93 2.34 -10.57
N PHE A 79 -7.46 3.54 -10.76
CA PHE A 79 -6.86 4.78 -10.30
C PHE A 79 -7.70 5.36 -9.17
N PHE A 80 -7.05 5.72 -8.06
CA PHE A 80 -7.69 6.26 -6.86
C PHE A 80 -7.08 7.62 -6.55
N PHE A 81 -7.95 8.60 -6.33
CA PHE A 81 -7.56 10.02 -6.28
C PHE A 81 -7.56 10.57 -4.87
N GLU A 82 -6.76 11.60 -4.67
CA GLU A 82 -6.71 12.38 -3.43
C GLU A 82 -8.05 13.10 -3.16
N LYS A 83 -8.26 13.49 -1.90
CA LYS A 83 -9.43 14.29 -1.52
C LYS A 83 -9.31 15.71 -2.08
N GLY A 84 -10.43 16.27 -2.54
CA GLY A 84 -10.50 17.69 -2.93
C GLY A 84 -9.81 18.02 -4.27
N VAL A 85 -9.57 17.04 -5.14
CA VAL A 85 -8.96 17.25 -6.47
C VAL A 85 -9.99 17.39 -7.60
N PHE A 86 -11.27 17.27 -7.27
CA PHE A 86 -12.40 17.43 -8.18
C PHE A 86 -13.28 18.61 -7.74
N ASP A 87 -13.91 19.30 -8.69
CA ASP A 87 -14.98 20.25 -8.41
C ASP A 87 -16.35 19.56 -8.22
N ASP A 88 -17.40 20.35 -8.02
CA ASP A 88 -18.78 19.87 -7.86
C ASP A 88 -19.34 19.16 -9.10
N LYS A 89 -18.69 19.31 -10.26
CA LYS A 89 -19.02 18.62 -11.50
C LYS A 89 -18.22 17.32 -11.67
N GLY A 90 -17.23 17.03 -10.81
CA GLY A 90 -16.34 15.87 -10.97
C GLY A 90 -15.22 16.09 -11.99
N ASP A 91 -14.97 17.34 -12.38
CA ASP A 91 -13.85 17.74 -13.23
C ASP A 91 -12.60 18.00 -12.38
N PHE A 92 -11.43 17.70 -12.94
CA PHE A 92 -10.16 17.90 -12.25
C PHE A 92 -9.88 19.40 -12.05
N ILE A 93 -9.72 19.84 -10.80
CA ILE A 93 -9.22 21.18 -10.47
C ILE A 93 -7.70 21.20 -10.23
N VAL A 94 -7.10 20.02 -10.12
CA VAL A 94 -5.65 19.78 -10.07
C VAL A 94 -5.27 18.87 -11.23
N PRO A 95 -4.13 19.10 -11.93
CA PRO A 95 -3.71 18.24 -13.05
C PRO A 95 -3.75 16.75 -12.69
N LYS A 96 -4.28 15.90 -13.57
CA LYS A 96 -4.51 14.46 -13.31
C LYS A 96 -3.28 13.74 -12.74
N GLN A 97 -2.09 14.11 -13.20
CA GLN A 97 -0.81 13.54 -12.78
C GLN A 97 -0.47 13.84 -11.30
N ARG A 98 -1.05 14.91 -10.74
CA ARG A 98 -0.88 15.34 -9.36
C ARG A 98 -2.06 14.98 -8.45
N SER A 99 -3.13 14.44 -9.02
CA SER A 99 -4.38 14.18 -8.31
C SER A 99 -4.51 12.74 -7.78
N LEU A 100 -3.57 11.86 -8.12
CA LEU A 100 -3.59 10.45 -7.74
C LEU A 100 -3.03 10.23 -6.34
N ASN A 101 -3.74 9.42 -5.56
CA ASN A 101 -3.27 8.84 -4.31
C ASN A 101 -2.61 7.48 -4.56
N LYS A 102 -3.25 6.61 -5.34
CA LYS A 102 -2.71 5.27 -5.65
C LYS A 102 -3.27 4.68 -6.95
N VAL A 103 -2.57 3.69 -7.47
CA VAL A 103 -3.02 2.80 -8.54
C VAL A 103 -2.96 1.36 -8.04
N GLY A 104 -4.03 0.59 -8.22
CA GLY A 104 -4.15 -0.78 -7.71
C GLY A 104 -5.30 -1.54 -8.37
N HIS A 105 -5.49 -2.83 -8.13
CA HIS A 105 -4.79 -3.67 -7.15
C HIS A 105 -4.01 -4.84 -7.80
N ALA A 106 -3.95 -4.90 -9.14
CA ALA A 106 -3.36 -6.00 -9.90
C ALA A 106 -2.25 -5.61 -10.89
N LEU A 107 -1.48 -4.56 -10.59
CA LEU A 107 -0.27 -4.19 -11.36
C LEU A 107 0.68 -5.39 -11.54
N HIS A 108 0.89 -6.17 -10.48
CA HIS A 108 1.73 -7.38 -10.51
C HIS A 108 1.28 -8.45 -11.52
N ALA A 109 0.01 -8.45 -11.92
CA ALA A 109 -0.56 -9.47 -12.80
C ALA A 109 -0.62 -9.00 -14.26
N TYR A 110 -1.00 -7.74 -14.48
CA TYR A 110 -1.39 -7.22 -15.80
C TYR A 110 -0.45 -6.17 -16.39
N GLU A 111 0.44 -5.56 -15.60
CA GLU A 111 1.42 -4.61 -16.11
C GLU A 111 2.79 -5.32 -16.25
N PRO A 112 3.35 -5.46 -17.47
CA PRO A 112 4.55 -6.26 -17.70
C PRO A 112 5.78 -5.90 -16.86
N LEU A 113 6.06 -4.62 -16.63
CA LEU A 113 7.24 -4.20 -15.85
C LEU A 113 7.04 -4.50 -14.36
N TYR A 114 5.87 -4.18 -13.81
CA TYR A 114 5.55 -4.50 -12.42
C TYR A 114 5.56 -6.01 -12.18
N LYS A 115 4.96 -6.79 -13.09
CA LYS A 115 4.99 -8.26 -13.05
C LYS A 115 6.42 -8.80 -13.06
N LYS A 116 7.27 -8.31 -13.95
CA LYS A 116 8.69 -8.72 -14.04
C LYS A 116 9.41 -8.48 -12.72
N VAL A 117 9.21 -7.32 -12.09
CA VAL A 117 9.84 -6.96 -10.82
C VAL A 117 9.29 -7.80 -9.67
N THR A 118 7.97 -7.91 -9.54
CA THR A 118 7.31 -8.70 -8.48
C THR A 118 7.73 -10.17 -8.52
N HIS A 119 7.90 -10.74 -9.71
CA HIS A 119 8.30 -12.13 -9.88
C HIS A 119 9.81 -12.31 -10.09
N SER A 120 10.63 -11.29 -9.84
CA SER A 120 12.08 -11.37 -10.02
C SER A 120 12.73 -12.40 -9.07
N PRO A 121 13.89 -12.98 -9.43
CA PRO A 121 14.63 -13.88 -8.55
C PRO A 121 14.98 -13.25 -7.20
N LYS A 122 15.16 -11.92 -7.12
CA LYS A 122 15.43 -11.20 -5.88
C LYS A 122 14.25 -11.27 -4.91
N VAL A 123 13.03 -10.97 -5.40
CA VAL A 123 11.80 -11.03 -4.59
C VAL A 123 11.49 -12.47 -4.19
N GLN A 124 11.67 -13.44 -5.10
CA GLN A 124 11.49 -14.86 -4.78
C GLN A 124 12.49 -15.34 -3.70
N GLY A 125 13.75 -14.92 -3.79
CA GLY A 125 14.79 -15.21 -2.80
C GLY A 125 14.45 -14.64 -1.43
N LEU A 126 13.98 -13.39 -1.38
CA LEU A 126 13.52 -12.74 -0.16
C LEU A 126 12.36 -13.51 0.49
N ALA A 127 11.33 -13.85 -0.29
CA ALA A 127 10.18 -14.60 0.20
C ALA A 127 10.61 -15.96 0.80
N LYS A 128 11.48 -16.69 0.08
CA LYS A 128 12.03 -17.96 0.57
C LYS A 128 12.82 -17.81 1.86
N LYS A 129 13.67 -16.77 1.95
CA LYS A 129 14.54 -16.55 3.12
C LYS A 129 13.76 -16.10 4.36
N LEU A 130 12.60 -15.47 4.17
CA LEU A 130 11.66 -15.16 5.25
C LEU A 130 10.67 -16.31 5.55
N GLY A 131 10.88 -17.49 4.96
CA GLY A 131 10.16 -18.72 5.31
C GLY A 131 8.83 -18.92 4.59
N LEU A 132 8.55 -18.19 3.51
CA LEU A 132 7.33 -18.42 2.73
C LEU A 132 7.48 -19.73 1.92
N ILE A 133 6.56 -20.68 2.14
CA ILE A 133 6.61 -22.02 1.53
C ILE A 133 5.97 -22.05 0.14
N SER A 134 4.75 -21.50 0.03
CA SER A 134 3.98 -21.45 -1.22
C SER A 134 3.36 -20.05 -1.38
N PRO A 135 4.19 -19.01 -1.59
CA PRO A 135 3.71 -17.62 -1.65
C PRO A 135 2.81 -17.38 -2.86
N VAL A 136 1.75 -16.62 -2.66
CA VAL A 136 0.91 -16.04 -3.72
C VAL A 136 0.87 -14.52 -3.56
N ILE A 137 0.72 -13.79 -4.66
CA ILE A 137 0.57 -12.33 -4.61
C ILE A 137 -0.91 -12.00 -4.45
N LEU A 138 -1.29 -11.46 -3.30
CA LEU A 138 -2.68 -11.08 -3.01
C LEU A 138 -3.08 -9.76 -3.65
N GLN A 139 -2.15 -8.81 -3.70
CA GLN A 139 -2.39 -7.43 -4.10
C GLN A 139 -1.07 -6.72 -4.43
N SER A 140 -1.13 -5.74 -5.32
CA SER A 140 -0.06 -4.77 -5.56
C SER A 140 -0.63 -3.36 -5.75
N MET A 141 0.04 -2.35 -5.19
CA MET A 141 -0.33 -0.95 -5.37
C MET A 141 0.90 -0.12 -5.70
N PHE A 142 0.72 0.91 -6.52
CA PHE A 142 1.62 2.05 -6.61
C PHE A 142 1.03 3.18 -5.79
N ILE A 143 1.76 3.70 -4.81
CA ILE A 143 1.28 4.75 -3.91
C ILE A 143 2.01 6.04 -4.24
N PHE A 144 1.25 7.07 -4.53
CA PHE A 144 1.74 8.42 -4.72
C PHE A 144 1.76 9.14 -3.37
N LYS A 145 2.79 9.96 -3.15
CA LYS A 145 2.85 10.93 -2.06
C LYS A 145 3.01 12.32 -2.67
N GLN A 146 1.88 12.81 -3.21
CA GLN A 146 1.87 14.04 -3.98
C GLN A 146 2.29 15.23 -3.11
N PRO A 147 3.26 16.06 -3.55
CA PRO A 147 3.68 17.22 -2.77
C PRO A 147 2.51 18.15 -2.45
N GLY A 148 2.30 18.42 -1.15
CA GLY A 148 1.30 19.35 -0.62
C GLY A 148 -0.12 18.79 -0.47
N ILE A 149 -0.49 17.76 -1.23
CA ILE A 149 -1.86 17.17 -1.20
C ILE A 149 -1.88 15.66 -0.92
N GLY A 150 -0.71 15.05 -0.72
CA GLY A 150 -0.58 13.63 -0.43
C GLY A 150 -1.28 13.28 0.88
N GLY A 151 -2.28 12.40 0.80
CA GLY A 151 -3.04 11.98 1.96
C GLY A 151 -2.17 11.28 3.00
N GLU A 152 -2.38 11.64 4.26
CA GLU A 152 -1.89 10.85 5.40
C GLU A 152 -2.51 9.45 5.36
N VAL A 153 -1.70 8.41 5.58
CA VAL A 153 -2.21 7.08 5.90
C VAL A 153 -2.08 6.88 7.40
N THR A 154 -3.21 7.00 8.08
CA THR A 154 -3.33 6.82 9.53
C THR A 154 -2.73 5.50 10.00
N PRO A 155 -2.29 5.40 11.27
CA PRO A 155 -1.79 4.15 11.83
C PRO A 155 -2.71 2.95 11.56
N HIS A 156 -2.14 1.86 11.05
CA HIS A 156 -2.91 0.64 10.74
C HIS A 156 -2.02 -0.61 10.70
N GLN A 157 -2.67 -1.78 10.62
CA GLN A 157 -2.08 -3.08 10.33
C GLN A 157 -2.68 -3.59 9.01
N ASP A 158 -1.87 -4.11 8.09
CA ASP A 158 -2.36 -4.64 6.81
C ASP A 158 -3.34 -5.81 7.02
N ALA A 159 -3.17 -6.60 8.09
CA ALA A 159 -4.06 -7.71 8.47
C ALA A 159 -5.50 -7.28 8.81
N THR A 160 -5.71 -5.99 9.09
CA THR A 160 -7.07 -5.41 9.18
C THR A 160 -7.81 -5.50 7.85
N PHE A 161 -7.10 -5.41 6.73
CA PHE A 161 -7.69 -5.41 5.38
C PHE A 161 -7.47 -6.75 4.66
N LEU A 162 -6.36 -7.43 4.92
CA LEU A 162 -5.94 -8.69 4.30
C LEU A 162 -5.89 -9.82 5.34
N TYR A 163 -7.03 -10.09 5.98
CA TYR A 163 -7.13 -11.06 7.06
C TYR A 163 -6.97 -12.51 6.58
N THR A 164 -6.26 -13.32 7.35
CA THR A 164 -6.18 -14.78 7.20
C THR A 164 -6.43 -15.50 8.51
N GLU A 165 -6.84 -16.77 8.44
CA GLU A 165 -6.92 -17.66 9.59
C GLU A 165 -6.01 -18.88 9.37
N PRO A 166 -4.97 -19.09 10.20
CA PRO A 166 -4.50 -18.19 11.26
C PRO A 166 -3.87 -16.89 10.71
N LEU A 167 -3.62 -15.93 11.61
CA LEU A 167 -2.76 -14.77 11.36
C LEU A 167 -1.29 -15.21 11.10
N GLY A 168 -0.45 -14.26 10.69
CA GLY A 168 0.98 -14.45 10.44
C GLY A 168 1.28 -15.07 9.07
N ARG A 169 0.34 -14.97 8.12
CA ARG A 169 0.46 -15.59 6.78
C ARG A 169 0.61 -14.60 5.64
N VAL A 170 0.47 -13.31 5.93
CA VAL A 170 0.59 -12.23 4.95
C VAL A 170 1.81 -11.37 5.28
N MET A 171 2.56 -11.00 4.25
CA MET A 171 3.71 -10.11 4.33
C MET A 171 3.51 -8.95 3.35
N GLY A 172 3.84 -7.75 3.80
CA GLY A 172 3.97 -6.57 2.96
C GLY A 172 5.43 -6.38 2.51
N LEU A 173 5.63 -6.18 1.21
CA LEU A 173 6.88 -5.69 0.63
C LEU A 173 6.64 -4.30 0.05
N TRP A 174 7.29 -3.30 0.62
CA TRP A 174 7.26 -1.92 0.13
C TRP A 174 8.61 -1.59 -0.49
N ILE A 175 8.62 -0.92 -1.64
CA ILE A 175 9.83 -0.60 -2.40
C ILE A 175 9.86 0.90 -2.68
N ALA A 176 10.97 1.54 -2.33
CA ALA A 176 11.22 2.96 -2.56
C ALA A 176 11.60 3.18 -4.03
N LEU A 177 10.74 3.84 -4.80
CA LEU A 177 11.06 4.28 -6.17
C LEU A 177 11.71 5.68 -6.19
N GLU A 178 11.71 6.35 -5.03
CA GLU A 178 12.29 7.65 -4.74
C GLU A 178 12.90 7.62 -3.34
N ASP A 179 13.78 8.58 -3.04
CA ASP A 179 14.21 8.83 -1.66
C ASP A 179 12.96 9.12 -0.81
N ALA A 180 12.77 8.32 0.23
CA ALA A 180 11.70 8.50 1.20
C ALA A 180 12.32 8.98 2.52
N THR A 181 12.01 10.22 2.86
CA THR A 181 12.48 10.97 4.02
C THR A 181 11.32 11.22 4.96
N GLU A 182 11.62 11.70 6.16
CA GLU A 182 10.58 12.12 7.12
C GLU A 182 9.61 13.16 6.54
N ASN A 183 10.10 14.01 5.61
CA ASN A 183 9.35 15.16 5.07
C ASN A 183 8.59 14.87 3.76
N ASN A 184 8.73 13.68 3.18
CA ASN A 184 8.02 13.30 1.95
C ASN A 184 7.41 11.89 2.05
N GLY A 185 7.07 11.49 3.28
CA GLY A 185 6.38 10.24 3.56
C GLY A 185 7.30 9.03 3.47
N CYS A 186 8.26 8.89 4.38
CA CYS A 186 8.82 7.57 4.70
C CYS A 186 7.86 6.77 5.59
N LEU A 187 8.08 5.46 5.69
CA LEU A 187 7.32 4.61 6.60
C LEU A 187 7.78 4.82 8.04
N TRP A 188 6.83 4.73 8.96
CA TRP A 188 7.07 4.75 10.40
C TRP A 188 6.55 3.45 11.00
N PHE A 189 7.28 2.87 11.95
CA PHE A 189 6.96 1.55 12.53
C PHE A 189 6.93 1.61 14.05
N ILE A 190 6.03 0.86 14.69
CA ILE A 190 6.16 0.53 16.12
C ILE A 190 6.87 -0.83 16.22
N PRO A 191 8.13 -0.90 16.68
CA PRO A 191 8.83 -2.17 16.75
C PRO A 191 8.10 -3.20 17.62
N ARG A 192 8.14 -4.46 17.21
CA ARG A 192 7.54 -5.63 17.89
C ARG A 192 6.02 -5.62 17.99
N SER A 193 5.35 -4.70 17.29
CA SER A 193 3.89 -4.53 17.38
C SER A 193 3.08 -5.65 16.73
N HIS A 194 3.71 -6.47 15.89
CA HIS A 194 3.11 -7.61 15.19
C HIS A 194 2.70 -8.77 16.12
N ASN A 195 3.21 -8.81 17.35
CA ASN A 195 3.00 -9.93 18.28
C ASN A 195 1.64 -9.92 19.02
N SER A 196 0.80 -8.91 18.81
CA SER A 196 -0.45 -8.73 19.57
C SER A 196 -1.73 -8.98 18.76
N GLY A 197 -1.61 -9.55 17.57
CA GLY A 197 -2.74 -9.71 16.65
C GLY A 197 -3.30 -8.36 16.18
N ILE A 198 -4.58 -8.34 15.81
CA ILE A 198 -5.28 -7.14 15.31
C ILE A 198 -6.49 -6.81 16.19
N SER A 199 -6.82 -5.52 16.28
CA SER A 199 -7.97 -5.00 17.04
C SER A 199 -9.18 -4.65 16.17
N ARG A 200 -8.99 -4.57 14.86
CA ARG A 200 -10.01 -4.17 13.87
C ARG A 200 -9.85 -4.95 12.57
N ARG A 201 -10.98 -5.25 11.90
CA ARG A 201 -11.05 -5.85 10.57
C ARG A 201 -12.02 -5.10 9.68
N MET A 202 -11.63 -4.81 8.44
CA MET A 202 -12.55 -4.43 7.37
C MET A 202 -13.20 -5.71 6.82
N VAL A 203 -14.53 -5.72 6.71
CA VAL A 203 -15.32 -6.84 6.19
C VAL A 203 -16.19 -6.36 5.05
N ARG A 204 -16.51 -7.25 4.10
CA ARG A 204 -17.53 -6.98 3.08
C ARG A 204 -18.92 -7.18 3.70
N THR A 205 -19.82 -6.26 3.42
CA THR A 205 -21.22 -6.40 3.84
C THR A 205 -21.95 -7.40 2.94
N PRO A 206 -23.13 -7.92 3.34
CA PRO A 206 -23.92 -8.82 2.51
C PRO A 206 -24.23 -8.22 1.14
N LYS A 207 -24.28 -9.08 0.11
CA LYS A 207 -24.60 -8.64 -1.25
C LYS A 207 -25.94 -7.89 -1.28
N GLY A 208 -25.95 -6.73 -1.92
CA GLY A 208 -27.14 -5.87 -2.01
C GLY A 208 -27.32 -4.90 -0.84
N THR A 209 -26.36 -4.83 0.09
CA THR A 209 -26.37 -3.85 1.18
C THR A 209 -25.36 -2.73 0.95
N TYR A 210 -25.63 -1.56 1.54
CA TYR A 210 -24.76 -0.39 1.53
C TYR A 210 -24.54 0.12 2.95
N PRO A 211 -23.30 0.53 3.32
CA PRO A 211 -22.07 0.52 2.51
C PRO A 211 -21.60 -0.90 2.15
N MET A 212 -20.75 -1.05 1.13
CA MET A 212 -20.24 -2.38 0.69
C MET A 212 -19.16 -2.97 1.61
N THR A 213 -18.66 -2.17 2.55
CA THR A 213 -17.69 -2.55 3.56
C THR A 213 -18.10 -2.02 4.92
N ASP A 214 -17.75 -2.76 5.96
CA ASP A 214 -17.92 -2.36 7.35
C ASP A 214 -16.66 -2.70 8.14
N PHE A 215 -16.56 -2.21 9.38
CA PHE A 215 -15.49 -2.57 10.30
C PHE A 215 -16.04 -3.34 11.50
N THR A 216 -15.41 -4.47 11.79
CA THR A 216 -15.59 -5.17 13.07
C THR A 216 -14.40 -4.87 13.98
N GLY A 217 -14.67 -4.71 15.28
CA GLY A 217 -13.66 -4.24 16.23
C GLY A 217 -13.44 -2.72 16.17
N ARG A 218 -12.35 -2.23 16.79
CA ARG A 218 -12.05 -0.80 16.88
C ARG A 218 -10.55 -0.58 16.76
N GLU A 219 -10.17 0.46 16.00
CA GLU A 219 -8.77 0.90 15.96
C GLU A 219 -8.39 1.42 17.34
N GLN A 220 -7.19 1.08 17.80
CA GLN A 220 -6.71 1.60 19.07
C GLN A 220 -5.97 2.92 18.81
N THR A 221 -6.06 3.85 19.74
CA THR A 221 -5.19 5.02 19.74
C THR A 221 -3.80 4.58 20.18
N TYR A 222 -2.79 4.98 19.42
CA TYR A 222 -1.40 4.69 19.71
C TYR A 222 -0.67 5.96 20.12
N ASN A 223 0.27 5.84 21.05
CA ASN A 223 1.19 6.93 21.36
C ASN A 223 2.13 7.11 20.15
N GLU A 224 2.03 8.25 19.46
CA GLU A 224 2.85 8.59 18.31
C GLU A 224 4.36 8.51 18.61
N GLN A 225 4.77 8.77 19.86
CA GLN A 225 6.17 8.68 20.28
C GLN A 225 6.75 7.25 20.22
N LYS A 226 5.90 6.22 20.04
CA LYS A 226 6.35 4.83 19.86
C LYS A 226 6.74 4.52 18.42
N PHE A 227 6.40 5.39 17.47
CA PHE A 227 6.78 5.20 16.08
C PHE A 227 8.22 5.62 15.86
N LEU A 228 8.98 4.72 15.22
CA LEU A 228 10.31 5.01 14.71
C LEU A 228 10.22 5.34 13.22
N VAL A 229 10.79 6.48 12.85
CA VAL A 229 10.91 6.95 11.47
C VAL A 229 11.93 6.09 10.73
N ALA A 230 11.57 5.57 9.55
CA ALA A 230 12.45 4.75 8.73
C ALA A 230 12.68 5.39 7.35
N PRO A 231 13.52 6.45 7.27
CA PRO A 231 13.88 7.05 6.00
C PRO A 231 14.78 6.10 5.21
N VAL A 232 14.63 6.11 3.89
CA VAL A 232 15.37 5.24 2.97
C VAL A 232 15.72 5.96 1.69
N LYS A 233 16.70 5.41 0.97
CA LYS A 233 17.02 5.87 -0.38
C LYS A 233 16.11 5.22 -1.41
N LYS A 234 16.03 5.84 -2.59
CA LYS A 234 15.55 5.16 -3.79
C LYS A 234 16.25 3.81 -3.89
N GLU A 235 15.53 2.78 -4.31
CA GLU A 235 15.97 1.38 -4.46
C GLU A 235 15.90 0.50 -3.20
N SER A 236 15.77 1.13 -2.03
CA SER A 236 15.56 0.43 -0.76
C SER A 236 14.17 -0.20 -0.69
N PHE A 237 14.00 -1.15 0.22
CA PHE A 237 12.74 -1.79 0.50
C PHE A 237 12.53 -2.01 1.99
N ALA A 238 11.28 -2.17 2.38
CA ALA A 238 10.87 -2.60 3.71
C ALA A 238 9.99 -3.85 3.60
N ALA A 239 10.37 -4.92 4.32
CA ALA A 239 9.56 -6.11 4.47
C ALA A 239 8.98 -6.18 5.88
N ARG A 240 7.70 -6.56 6.01
CA ARG A 240 6.98 -6.63 7.29
C ARG A 240 5.85 -7.68 7.26
N PRO A 241 5.54 -8.37 8.38
CA PRO A 241 4.31 -9.13 8.50
C PRO A 241 3.11 -8.18 8.49
N SER A 242 1.95 -8.67 8.07
CA SER A 242 0.72 -7.86 7.95
C SER A 242 0.20 -7.29 9.27
N GLU A 243 0.62 -7.87 10.39
CA GLU A 243 0.29 -7.46 11.75
C GLU A 243 1.22 -6.35 12.23
N GLN A 244 2.28 -6.01 11.51
CA GLN A 244 3.14 -4.89 11.88
C GLN A 244 2.37 -3.57 11.78
N ARG A 245 2.41 -2.77 12.84
CA ARG A 245 1.84 -1.43 12.81
C ARG A 245 2.74 -0.50 12.02
N ILE A 246 2.11 0.18 11.07
CA ILE A 246 2.74 1.19 10.23
C ILE A 246 1.98 2.49 10.31
N PHE A 247 2.70 3.58 10.13
CA PHE A 247 2.15 4.91 9.90
C PHE A 247 2.87 5.53 8.71
N TRP A 248 2.12 6.28 7.89
CA TRP A 248 2.66 6.93 6.72
C TRP A 248 2.17 8.39 6.68
N PRO A 249 2.89 9.31 7.35
CA PRO A 249 2.47 10.70 7.48
C PRO A 249 2.28 11.37 6.13
N SER A 250 1.49 12.45 6.10
CA SER A 250 1.30 13.29 4.92
C SER A 250 2.62 13.82 4.36
#